data_AF-A0A519Q591-F1
#
_entry.id   AF-A0A519Q591-F1
#
_cell.length_a   1.000
_cell.length_b   1.000
_cell.length_c   1.000
_cell.angle_alpha   90.00
_cell.angle_beta   90.00
_cell.angle_gamma   90.00
#
_symmetry.space_group_name_H-M   'P 1'
#
loop_
_entity.id
_entity.type
_entity.pdbx_description
1 polymer ?
#
loop_
_entity_poly.entity_id
_entity_poly.type
_entity_poly.pdbx_seq_one_letter_code
_entity_poly.pdbx_strand_id
1 'polypeptide(L)'
;MNIVILLGVFITLATGIPVLLQILKGHPRGLIICFFAEMWERFSFYGMRGLLIFYLTQHFLFPDAQASGQYGTYGSLVYLLPLIGGIVADRYIGTRKAIMFGAVLLVMGHGLMAFEGSPARQVVNVGGQSYP
;
A
#
# COMPACT_ATOMS: atom_id res chain seq x y z
N MET A 1 -12.75 -26.61 2.71
CA MET A 1 -12.04 -25.48 2.08
C MET A 1 -12.91 -25.00 0.91
N ASN A 2 -13.34 -23.73 0.90
CA ASN A 2 -14.27 -23.22 -0.12
C ASN A 2 -13.64 -23.32 -1.53
N ILE A 3 -14.44 -23.64 -2.54
CA ILE A 3 -13.99 -23.81 -3.94
C ILE A 3 -13.24 -22.58 -4.48
N VAL A 4 -13.61 -21.39 -4.01
CA VAL A 4 -12.96 -20.12 -4.33
C VAL A 4 -11.51 -20.07 -3.84
N ILE A 5 -11.25 -20.54 -2.60
CA ILE A 5 -9.89 -20.58 -2.04
C ILE A 5 -9.05 -21.58 -2.83
N LEU A 6 -9.65 -22.72 -3.19
CA LEU A 6 -8.97 -23.78 -3.92
C LEU A 6 -8.59 -23.35 -5.35
N LEU A 7 -9.51 -22.66 -6.05
CA LEU A 7 -9.24 -22.01 -7.34
C LEU A 7 -8.19 -20.91 -7.23
N GLY A 8 -8.28 -20.06 -6.19
CA GLY A 8 -7.31 -19.00 -5.94
C GLY A 8 -5.89 -19.55 -5.79
N VAL A 9 -5.71 -20.54 -4.91
CA VAL A 9 -4.42 -21.22 -4.71
C VAL A 9 -3.94 -21.86 -6.01
N PHE A 10 -4.83 -22.53 -6.75
CA PHE A 10 -4.47 -23.14 -8.04
C PHE A 10 -3.98 -22.10 -9.06
N ILE A 11 -4.68 -20.98 -9.23
CA ILE A 11 -4.29 -19.91 -10.15
C ILE A 11 -2.95 -19.31 -9.73
N THR A 12 -2.76 -19.04 -8.43
CA THR A 12 -1.49 -18.52 -7.89
C THR A 12 -0.34 -19.47 -8.15
N LEU A 13 -0.52 -20.78 -7.99
CA LEU A 13 0.52 -21.77 -8.30
C LEU A 13 0.77 -21.89 -9.80
N ALA A 14 -0.30 -21.95 -10.60
CA ALA A 14 -0.22 -22.08 -12.06
C ALA A 14 0.47 -20.89 -12.73
N THR A 15 0.35 -19.69 -12.15
CA THR A 15 0.97 -18.46 -12.68
C THR A 15 2.28 -18.11 -11.99
N GLY A 16 2.38 -18.28 -10.68
CA GLY A 16 3.56 -17.89 -9.89
C GLY A 16 4.77 -18.79 -10.09
N ILE A 17 4.57 -20.12 -10.19
CA ILE A 17 5.68 -21.08 -10.37
C ILE A 17 6.42 -20.83 -11.69
N PRO A 18 5.75 -20.70 -12.86
CA PRO A 18 6.42 -20.38 -14.11
C PRO A 18 7.20 -19.07 -14.07
N VAL A 19 6.65 -18.02 -13.45
CA VAL A 19 7.30 -16.70 -13.34
C VAL A 19 8.58 -16.81 -12.52
N LEU A 20 8.54 -17.48 -11.37
CA LEU A 20 9.73 -17.70 -10.54
C LEU A 20 10.81 -18.50 -11.28
N LEU A 21 10.41 -19.56 -12.01
CA LEU A 21 11.34 -20.38 -12.78
C LEU A 21 11.96 -19.60 -13.96
N GLN A 22 11.20 -18.70 -14.60
CA GLN A 22 11.70 -17.83 -15.67
C GLN A 22 12.72 -16.83 -15.15
N ILE A 23 12.43 -16.16 -14.04
CA ILE A 23 13.34 -15.18 -13.41
C ILE A 23 14.72 -15.80 -13.11
N LEU A 24 14.75 -17.07 -12.71
CA LEU A 24 15.97 -17.81 -12.40
C LEU A 24 16.75 -18.29 -13.65
N LYS A 25 16.16 -18.24 -14.85
CA LYS A 25 16.76 -18.75 -16.09
C LYS A 25 17.17 -17.62 -17.05
N GLY A 26 18.47 -17.35 -17.13
CA GLY A 26 19.06 -16.58 -18.24
C GLY A 26 18.87 -15.07 -18.21
N HIS A 27 18.24 -14.51 -17.17
CA HIS A 27 18.07 -13.07 -17.02
C HIS A 27 19.25 -12.40 -16.26
N PRO A 28 19.51 -11.11 -16.50
CA PRO A 28 20.52 -10.36 -15.77
C PRO A 28 20.23 -10.33 -14.27
N ARG A 29 21.27 -10.50 -13.43
CA ARG A 29 21.12 -10.50 -11.96
C ARG A 29 20.44 -9.24 -11.41
N GLY A 30 20.61 -8.09 -12.08
CA GLY A 30 19.93 -6.84 -11.71
C GLY A 30 18.41 -6.90 -11.83
N LEU A 31 17.87 -7.67 -12.78
CA LEU A 31 16.43 -7.83 -12.96
C LEU A 31 15.78 -8.49 -11.74
N ILE A 32 16.44 -9.48 -11.15
CA ILE A 32 15.94 -10.18 -9.95
C ILE A 32 15.76 -9.20 -8.79
N ILE A 33 16.75 -8.31 -8.59
CA ILE A 33 16.71 -7.29 -7.54
C ILE A 33 15.56 -6.32 -7.78
N CYS A 34 15.44 -5.79 -9.01
CA CYS A 34 14.36 -4.87 -9.38
C CYS A 34 12.98 -5.54 -9.25
N PHE A 35 12.86 -6.80 -9.64
CA PHE A 35 11.61 -7.56 -9.54
C PHE A 35 11.15 -7.67 -8.09
N PHE A 36 12.02 -8.14 -7.18
CA PHE A 36 11.63 -8.27 -5.77
C PHE A 36 11.41 -6.92 -5.10
N ALA A 37 12.19 -5.90 -5.46
CA ALA A 37 11.98 -4.55 -4.95
C ALA A 37 10.59 -4.01 -5.35
N GLU A 38 10.19 -4.17 -6.61
CA GLU A 38 8.90 -3.73 -7.12
C GLU A 38 7.74 -4.55 -6.53
N MET A 39 7.91 -5.88 -6.47
CA MET A 39 6.94 -6.78 -5.88
C MET A 39 6.62 -6.40 -4.41
N TRP A 40 7.65 -6.11 -3.61
CA TRP A 40 7.47 -5.71 -2.22
C TRP A 40 6.87 -4.31 -2.07
N GLU A 41 7.26 -3.37 -2.93
CA GLU A 41 6.66 -2.04 -3.00
C GLU A 41 5.15 -2.16 -3.25
N ARG A 42 4.74 -2.91 -4.28
CA ARG A 42 3.33 -3.14 -4.61
C ARG A 42 2.59 -3.87 -3.51
N PHE A 43 3.19 -4.91 -2.93
CA PHE A 43 2.57 -5.64 -1.82
C PHE A 43 2.25 -4.68 -0.66
N SER A 44 3.21 -3.83 -0.27
CA SER A 44 3.03 -2.83 0.77
C SER A 44 1.93 -1.83 0.41
N PHE A 45 1.97 -1.30 -0.81
CA PHE A 45 1.00 -0.32 -1.30
C PHE A 45 -0.43 -0.86 -1.32
N TYR A 46 -0.66 -2.00 -1.97
CA TYR A 46 -2.01 -2.59 -2.07
C TYR A 46 -2.50 -3.12 -0.73
N GLY A 47 -1.61 -3.67 0.10
CA GLY A 47 -1.94 -4.12 1.45
C GLY A 47 -2.47 -2.98 2.32
N MET A 48 -1.73 -1.87 2.39
CA MET A 48 -2.21 -0.70 3.14
C MET A 48 -3.45 -0.10 2.50
N ARG A 49 -3.50 0.07 1.17
CA ARG A 49 -4.66 0.62 0.48
C ARG A 49 -5.93 -0.19 0.75
N GLY A 50 -5.84 -1.52 0.81
CA GLY A 50 -6.96 -2.40 1.14
C GLY A 50 -7.51 -2.19 2.56
N LEU A 51 -6.64 -1.86 3.51
CA LEU A 51 -7.02 -1.65 4.92
C LEU A 51 -7.35 -0.17 5.24
N LEU A 52 -6.82 0.77 4.46
CA LEU A 52 -6.91 2.21 4.74
C LEU A 52 -8.35 2.70 4.85
N ILE A 53 -9.24 2.22 3.98
CA ILE A 53 -10.65 2.64 4.03
C ILE A 53 -11.35 2.16 5.30
N PHE A 54 -11.03 0.95 5.77
CA PHE A 54 -11.53 0.43 7.04
C PHE A 54 -10.94 1.20 8.21
N TYR A 55 -9.67 1.56 8.15
CA TYR A 55 -9.06 2.39 9.18
C TYR A 55 -9.75 3.75 9.31
N LEU A 56 -10.04 4.44 8.20
CA LEU A 56 -10.74 5.73 8.23
C LEU A 56 -12.18 5.62 8.74
N THR A 57 -12.92 4.58 8.33
CA THR A 57 -14.33 4.42 8.67
C THR A 57 -14.57 3.77 10.03
N GLN A 58 -13.71 2.85 10.47
CA GLN A 58 -13.90 2.06 11.70
C GLN A 58 -13.04 2.55 12.87
N HIS A 59 -11.80 3.01 12.63
CA HIS A 59 -10.94 3.52 13.69
C HIS A 59 -11.20 5.01 13.96
N PHE A 60 -11.37 5.82 12.91
CA PHE A 60 -11.63 7.26 13.04
C PHE A 60 -13.11 7.66 12.96
N LEU A 61 -14.01 6.72 12.63
CA LEU A 61 -15.44 6.97 12.47
C LEU A 61 -15.75 8.11 11.48
N PHE A 62 -14.93 8.27 10.43
CA PHE A 62 -15.21 9.25 9.39
C PHE A 62 -16.45 8.85 8.57
N PRO A 63 -17.32 9.81 8.21
CA PRO A 63 -18.38 9.55 7.25
C PRO A 63 -17.84 9.06 5.91
N ASP A 64 -18.59 8.17 5.23
CA ASP A 64 -18.17 7.53 3.98
C ASP A 64 -17.69 8.52 2.92
N ALA A 65 -18.36 9.67 2.79
CA ALA A 65 -17.98 10.71 1.84
C ALA A 65 -16.60 11.31 2.15
N GLN A 66 -16.29 11.53 3.44
CA GLN A 66 -15.00 12.05 3.88
C GLN A 66 -13.90 10.99 3.73
N ALA A 67 -14.17 9.75 4.16
CA ALA A 67 -13.23 8.64 4.05
C ALA A 67 -12.86 8.35 2.57
N SER A 68 -13.87 8.33 1.69
CA SER A 68 -13.69 8.12 0.25
C SER A 68 -12.95 9.30 -0.40
N GLY A 69 -13.24 10.53 0.02
CA GLY A 69 -12.52 11.72 -0.43
C GLY A 69 -11.03 11.68 -0.07
N GLN A 70 -10.69 11.29 1.17
CA GLN A 70 -9.31 11.13 1.60
C GLN A 70 -8.60 9.99 0.85
N TYR A 71 -9.28 8.86 0.68
CA TYR A 71 -8.77 7.73 -0.08
C TYR A 71 -8.49 8.07 -1.55
N GLY A 72 -9.41 8.80 -2.19
CA GLY A 72 -9.26 9.29 -3.57
C GLY A 72 -8.12 10.29 -3.72
N THR A 73 -8.01 11.24 -2.78
CA THR A 73 -6.92 12.23 -2.75
C THR A 73 -5.56 11.55 -2.61
N TYR A 74 -5.45 10.59 -1.70
CA TYR A 74 -4.25 9.77 -1.54
C TYR A 74 -3.89 9.05 -2.85
N GLY A 75 -4.86 8.39 -3.49
CA GLY A 75 -4.65 7.71 -4.77
C GLY A 75 -4.15 8.66 -5.87
N SER A 76 -4.77 9.83 -6.00
CA SER A 76 -4.36 10.85 -6.98
C SER A 76 -2.92 11.32 -6.76
N LEU A 77 -2.53 11.58 -5.50
CA LEU A 77 -1.16 11.99 -5.16
C LEU A 77 -0.15 10.90 -5.51
N VAL A 78 -0.46 9.63 -5.23
CA VAL A 78 0.44 8.51 -5.57
C VAL A 78 0.66 8.37 -7.07
N TYR A 79 -0.31 8.74 -7.91
CA TYR A 79 -0.10 8.77 -9.36
C TYR A 79 0.63 10.02 -9.86
N LEU A 80 0.52 11.14 -9.15
CA LEU A 80 1.18 12.41 -9.53
C LEU A 80 2.63 12.51 -9.05
N LEU A 81 2.93 12.08 -7.82
CA LEU A 81 4.28 12.19 -7.23
C LEU A 81 5.38 11.49 -8.05
N PRO A 82 5.16 10.31 -8.68
CA PRO A 82 6.15 9.66 -9.51
C PRO A 82 6.60 10.51 -10.71
N LEU A 83 5.72 11.37 -11.25
CA LEU A 83 6.11 12.31 -12.31
C LEU A 83 7.19 13.27 -11.81
N ILE A 84 6.99 13.84 -10.63
CA ILE A 84 7.95 14.73 -9.97
C ILE A 84 9.22 13.95 -9.61
N GLY A 85 9.07 12.74 -9.06
CA GLY A 85 10.16 11.85 -8.71
C GLY A 85 11.04 11.48 -9.91
N GLY A 86 10.44 11.23 -11.07
CA GLY A 86 11.15 10.97 -12.33
C GLY A 86 11.97 12.17 -12.79
N ILE A 87 11.37 13.37 -12.81
CA ILE A 87 12.10 14.60 -13.16
C ILE A 87 13.28 14.83 -12.22
N VAL A 88 13.09 14.58 -10.91
CA VAL A 88 14.15 14.73 -9.91
C VAL A 88 15.25 13.68 -10.11
N ALA A 89 14.88 12.43 -10.39
CA ALA A 89 15.80 11.34 -10.66
C ALA A 89 16.65 11.62 -11.92
N ASP A 90 16.02 12.09 -13.00
CA ASP A 90 16.68 12.30 -14.29
C ASP A 90 17.63 13.50 -14.27
N ARG A 91 17.28 14.57 -13.53
CA ARG A 91 18.02 15.84 -13.58
C ARG A 91 19.01 16.04 -12.43
N TYR A 92 18.76 15.49 -11.24
CA TYR A 92 19.50 15.91 -10.04
C TYR A 92 20.22 14.76 -9.33
N ILE A 93 19.53 13.67 -9.00
CA ILE A 93 20.04 12.68 -8.03
C ILE A 93 20.39 11.31 -8.64
N GLY A 94 19.90 11.02 -9.85
CA GLY A 94 20.02 9.71 -10.48
C GLY A 94 19.00 8.69 -9.97
N THR A 95 18.64 7.75 -10.84
CA THR A 95 17.60 6.73 -10.58
C THR A 95 17.87 5.89 -9.34
N ARG A 96 19.10 5.41 -9.13
CA ARG A 96 19.44 4.56 -7.98
C ARG A 96 19.20 5.26 -6.65
N LYS A 97 19.61 6.53 -6.51
CA LYS A 97 19.41 7.30 -5.25
C LYS A 97 17.95 7.66 -5.06
N ALA A 98 17.23 8.00 -6.14
CA ALA A 98 15.80 8.27 -6.11
C ALA A 98 15.00 7.05 -5.60
N ILE A 99 15.32 5.85 -6.10
CA ILE A 99 14.68 4.59 -5.66
C ILE A 99 14.95 4.34 -4.17
N MET A 100 16.20 4.48 -3.72
CA MET A 100 16.53 4.28 -2.30
C MET A 100 15.83 5.28 -1.39
N PHE A 101 15.75 6.55 -1.81
CA PHE A 101 15.02 7.58 -1.08
C PHE A 101 13.53 7.27 -0.98
N GLY A 102 12.90 6.87 -2.10
CA GLY A 102 11.50 6.44 -2.12
C GLY A 102 11.25 5.23 -1.21
N ALA A 103 12.14 4.24 -1.22
CA ALA A 103 12.04 3.07 -0.35
C ALA A 103 12.11 3.44 1.15
N VAL A 104 13.00 4.36 1.53
CA VAL A 104 13.09 4.86 2.91
C VAL A 104 11.81 5.61 3.30
N LEU A 105 11.29 6.48 2.43
CA LEU A 105 10.02 7.17 2.66
C LEU A 105 8.85 6.20 2.82
N LEU A 106 8.78 5.15 1.99
CA LEU A 106 7.75 4.12 2.08
C LEU A 106 7.82 3.39 3.42
N VAL A 107 9.00 2.92 3.82
CA VAL A 107 9.20 2.22 5.09
C VAL A 107 8.87 3.12 6.27
N MET A 108 9.28 4.39 6.25
CA MET A 108 8.94 5.34 7.30
C MET A 108 7.43 5.60 7.36
N GLY A 109 6.77 5.80 6.22
CA GLY A 109 5.32 6.02 6.16
C GLY A 109 4.54 4.84 6.75
N HIS A 110 4.89 3.62 6.35
CA HIS A 110 4.29 2.41 6.92
C HIS A 110 4.65 2.20 8.39
N GLY A 111 5.88 2.52 8.79
CA GLY A 111 6.30 2.48 10.19
C GLY A 111 5.49 3.44 11.07
N LEU A 112 5.19 4.65 10.57
CA LEU A 112 4.34 5.62 11.28
C LEU A 112 2.90 5.12 11.42
N MET A 113 2.37 4.43 10.40
CA MET A 113 1.03 3.83 10.47
C MET A 113 0.93 2.66 11.46
N ALA A 114 2.03 2.04 11.85
CA ALA A 114 2.03 0.99 12.86
C ALA A 114 1.76 1.53 14.29
N PHE A 115 1.94 2.83 14.50
CA PHE A 115 1.64 3.49 15.78
C PHE A 115 0.27 4.17 15.68
N GLU A 116 -0.78 3.50 16.15
CA GLU A 116 -2.14 4.05 16.21
C GLU A 116 -2.52 4.56 17.60
N GLY A 117 -3.38 5.58 17.63
CA GLY A 117 -3.92 6.16 18.86
C GLY A 117 -5.11 5.36 19.40
N SER A 118 -5.76 5.88 20.45
CA SER A 118 -7.03 5.30 20.88
C SER A 118 -8.10 5.50 19.80
N PRO A 119 -8.88 4.46 19.46
CA PRO A 119 -9.93 4.57 18.45
C PRO A 119 -10.98 5.59 18.85
N ALA A 120 -11.56 6.27 17.86
CA ALA A 120 -12.66 7.18 18.07
C ALA A 120 -13.86 6.42 18.65
N ARG A 121 -14.54 7.03 19.61
CA ARG A 121 -15.77 6.49 20.21
C ARG A 121 -16.94 7.34 19.78
N GLN A 122 -18.00 6.69 19.33
CA GLN A 122 -19.27 7.36 19.16
C GLN A 122 -19.82 7.67 20.55
N VAL A 123 -20.30 8.89 20.78
CA VAL A 123 -20.92 9.27 22.04
C VAL A 123 -22.31 9.79 21.72
N VAL A 124 -23.33 9.14 22.28
CA VAL A 124 -24.73 9.54 22.11
C VAL A 124 -25.15 10.35 23.35
N ASN A 125 -25.54 11.60 23.12
CA ASN A 125 -26.04 12.47 24.17
C ASN A 125 -27.57 12.34 24.27
N VAL A 126 -28.07 11.75 25.35
CA VAL A 126 -29.52 11.64 25.64
C VAL A 126 -29.80 12.28 26.99
N GLY A 127 -30.68 13.30 27.00
CA GLY A 127 -31.12 13.94 28.25
C GLY A 127 -30.02 14.62 29.07
N GLY A 128 -28.91 15.05 28.44
CA GLY A 128 -27.77 15.67 29.12
C GLY A 128 -26.75 14.68 29.70
N GLN A 129 -26.93 13.38 29.48
CA GLN A 129 -25.94 12.35 29.80
C GLN A 129 -25.33 11.80 28.50
N SER A 130 -24.01 11.60 28.52
CA SER A 130 -23.21 11.09 27.40
C SER A 130 -22.99 9.59 27.56
N TYR A 131 -23.50 8.79 26.63
CA TYR A 131 -23.31 7.33 26.57
C TYR A 131 -22.33 6.97 25.46
N PRO A 132 -21.36 6.07 25.68
CA PRO A 132 -20.52 5.53 24.62
C PRO A 132 -21.30 4.63 23.65
#